data_AF-A0A1G2ZTM0-F1
#
_entry.id   AF-A0A1G2ZTM0-F1
#
_cell.length_a   1.000
_cell.length_b   1.000
_cell.length_c   1.000
_cell.angle_alpha   90.00
_cell.angle_beta   90.00
_cell.angle_gamma   90.00
#
_symmetry.space_group_name_H-M   'P 1'
#
loop_
_entity.id
_entity.type
_entity.pdbx_description
1 polymer ?
#
loop_
_entity_poly.entity_id
_entity_poly.type
_entity_poly.pdbx_seq_one_letter_code
_entity_poly.pdbx_strand_id
1 'polypeptide(L)'
;ISLAVVFFNALSGSWAYARMRRIDYKSGLLFAAAAVPGAVVGALSTAWIPRRLFNAIFGLLMVAASVFLFLRPSNSEKKTLPRERSHRVVKTLVEKDGTVHHLSYDPRIGVALSFFVGYVSSALGIGGGIVHVPVLVRLLNFPVHVATATSHFILAIMALTGTLVHVVTGSFSQGVHRTIPLAVGALLGAQLGALLSRRVKGHWIIRGLAVALAFVGIRLLTLV
;
A
#
# COMPACT_ATOMS: atom_id res chain seq x y z
N ILE A 1 16.76 3.22 6.65
CA ILE A 1 16.67 1.77 7.01
C ILE A 1 15.30 1.21 6.66
N SER A 2 14.19 1.70 7.25
CA SER A 2 12.85 1.13 7.05
C SER A 2 12.39 1.10 5.58
N LEU A 3 12.49 2.20 4.84
CA LEU A 3 12.10 2.24 3.41
C LEU A 3 12.88 1.24 2.55
N ALA A 4 14.15 0.98 2.86
CA ALA A 4 14.95 -0.02 2.14
C ALA A 4 14.46 -1.44 2.43
N VAL A 5 14.16 -1.75 3.69
CA VAL A 5 13.55 -3.05 4.08
C VAL A 5 12.20 -3.22 3.40
N VAL A 6 11.38 -2.17 3.38
CA VAL A 6 10.07 -2.17 2.73
C VAL A 6 10.19 -2.32 1.22
N PHE A 7 11.20 -1.71 0.59
CA PHE A 7 11.49 -1.91 -0.84
C PHE A 7 11.73 -3.39 -1.14
N PHE A 8 12.63 -4.05 -0.40
CA PHE A 8 12.90 -5.47 -0.61
C PHE A 8 11.65 -6.33 -0.35
N ASN A 9 10.92 -6.08 0.75
CA ASN A 9 9.66 -6.74 1.05
C ASN A 9 8.65 -6.61 -0.11
N ALA A 10 8.42 -5.38 -0.57
CA ALA A 10 7.45 -5.06 -1.59
C ALA A 10 7.86 -5.63 -2.95
N LEU A 11 9.15 -5.56 -3.31
CA LEU A 11 9.69 -6.15 -4.53
C LEU A 11 9.48 -7.67 -4.56
N SER A 12 9.79 -8.35 -3.45
CA SER A 12 9.58 -9.78 -3.29
C SER A 12 8.10 -10.16 -3.36
N GLY A 13 7.25 -9.50 -2.57
CA GLY A 13 5.81 -9.74 -2.59
C GLY A 13 5.19 -9.45 -3.97
N SER A 14 5.61 -8.36 -4.62
CA SER A 14 5.20 -8.06 -6.00
C SER A 14 5.61 -9.15 -6.98
N TRP A 15 6.82 -9.69 -6.87
CA TRP A 15 7.20 -10.80 -7.72
C TRP A 15 6.33 -12.04 -7.48
N ALA A 16 5.98 -12.34 -6.23
CA ALA A 16 5.04 -13.41 -5.92
C ALA A 16 3.64 -13.15 -6.52
N TYR A 17 3.11 -11.94 -6.39
CA TYR A 17 1.81 -11.55 -6.96
C TYR A 17 1.82 -11.44 -8.49
N ALA A 18 2.95 -11.07 -9.09
CA ALA A 18 3.15 -11.07 -10.53
C ALA A 18 3.02 -12.48 -11.10
N ARG A 19 3.63 -13.48 -10.44
CA ARG A 19 3.50 -14.90 -10.80
C ARG A 19 2.05 -15.41 -10.72
N MET A 20 1.20 -14.74 -9.95
CA MET A 20 -0.24 -15.03 -9.82
C MET A 20 -1.12 -14.25 -10.81
N ARG A 21 -0.58 -13.31 -11.61
CA ARG A 21 -1.33 -12.38 -12.47
C ARG A 21 -2.37 -11.53 -11.73
N ARG A 22 -2.09 -11.18 -10.46
CA ARG A 22 -2.99 -10.37 -9.62
C ARG A 22 -2.71 -8.87 -9.68
N ILE A 23 -1.60 -8.47 -10.29
CA ILE A 23 -1.20 -7.06 -10.38
C ILE A 23 -1.90 -6.41 -11.56
N ASP A 24 -2.64 -5.32 -11.31
CA ASP A 24 -3.10 -4.45 -12.38
C ASP A 24 -2.00 -3.46 -12.76
N TYR A 25 -1.16 -3.83 -13.73
CA TYR A 25 0.01 -3.01 -14.10
C TYR A 25 -0.35 -1.64 -14.67
N LYS A 26 -1.48 -1.50 -15.39
CA LYS A 26 -1.89 -0.20 -15.96
C LYS A 26 -2.22 0.80 -14.86
N SER A 27 -3.09 0.40 -13.93
CA SER A 27 -3.47 1.23 -12.78
C SER A 27 -2.30 1.40 -11.83
N GLY A 28 -1.55 0.32 -11.58
CA GLY A 28 -0.37 0.31 -10.74
C GLY A 28 0.70 1.29 -11.22
N LEU A 29 1.00 1.34 -12.51
CA LEU A 29 1.98 2.28 -13.06
C LEU A 29 1.48 3.72 -13.01
N LEU A 30 0.21 3.97 -13.33
CA LEU A 30 -0.40 5.30 -13.23
C LEU A 30 -0.35 5.83 -11.79
N PHE A 31 -0.75 5.01 -10.83
CA PHE A 31 -0.76 5.35 -9.42
C PHE A 31 0.65 5.45 -8.84
N ALA A 32 1.59 4.63 -9.30
CA ALA A 32 3.00 4.76 -8.93
C ALA A 32 3.60 6.07 -9.46
N ALA A 33 3.32 6.44 -10.71
CA ALA A 33 3.76 7.71 -11.29
C ALA A 33 3.25 8.92 -10.48
N ALA A 34 2.03 8.84 -9.96
CA ALA A 34 1.48 9.85 -9.06
C ALA A 34 2.08 9.81 -7.64
N ALA A 35 2.33 8.61 -7.11
CA ALA A 35 2.88 8.41 -5.78
C ALA A 35 4.36 8.81 -5.66
N VAL A 36 5.13 8.74 -6.75
CA VAL A 36 6.57 9.05 -6.77
C VAL A 36 6.85 10.51 -6.39
N PRO A 37 6.27 11.53 -7.05
CA PRO A 37 6.42 12.93 -6.63
C PRO A 37 5.99 13.15 -5.18
N GLY A 38 4.87 12.54 -4.78
CA GLY A 38 4.40 12.59 -3.38
C GLY A 38 5.46 12.05 -2.42
N ALA A 39 6.02 10.86 -2.72
CA ALA A 39 7.03 10.22 -1.89
C ALA A 39 8.31 11.06 -1.77
N VAL A 40 8.76 11.71 -2.84
CA VAL A 40 9.90 12.64 -2.80
C VAL A 40 9.62 13.80 -1.86
N VAL A 41 8.47 14.48 -2.03
CA VAL A 41 8.07 15.60 -1.18
C VAL A 41 7.93 15.15 0.29
N GLY A 42 7.37 13.95 0.50
CA GLY A 42 7.22 13.33 1.82
C GLY A 42 8.57 13.11 2.50
N ALA A 43 9.50 12.43 1.82
CA ALA A 43 10.83 12.12 2.33
C ALA A 43 11.62 13.39 2.70
N LEU A 44 11.51 14.45 1.90
CA LEU A 44 12.16 15.74 2.16
C LEU A 44 11.51 16.46 3.36
N SER A 45 10.19 16.39 3.50
CA SER A 45 9.47 17.07 4.59
C SER A 45 9.69 16.46 5.98
N THR A 46 10.11 15.19 6.07
CA THR A 46 10.30 14.46 7.33
C THR A 46 11.20 15.19 8.33
N ALA A 47 12.23 15.89 7.85
CA ALA A 47 13.19 16.58 8.70
C ALA A 47 12.57 17.77 9.47
N TRP A 48 11.43 18.29 9.01
CA TRP A 48 10.79 19.47 9.58
C TRP A 48 9.64 19.15 10.51
N ILE A 49 9.24 17.87 10.63
CA ILE A 49 8.08 17.46 11.43
C ILE A 49 8.53 16.94 12.79
N PRO A 50 8.06 17.53 13.91
CA PRO A 50 8.35 17.02 15.25
C PRO A 50 7.85 15.59 15.46
N ARG A 51 8.65 14.75 16.11
CA ARG A 51 8.35 13.32 16.31
C ARG A 51 7.02 13.05 17.04
N ARG A 52 6.62 13.91 17.99
CA ARG A 52 5.33 13.80 18.70
C ARG A 52 4.14 14.02 17.76
N LEU A 53 4.15 15.13 17.03
CA LEU A 53 3.09 15.47 16.06
C LEU A 53 2.99 14.38 14.98
N PHE A 54 4.13 13.89 14.52
CA PHE A 54 4.22 12.80 13.56
C PHE A 54 3.52 11.53 14.06
N ASN A 55 3.87 11.05 15.26
CA ASN A 55 3.27 9.85 15.84
C ASN A 55 1.76 10.02 16.06
N ALA A 56 1.33 11.22 16.47
CA ALA A 56 -0.08 11.54 16.69
C ALA A 56 -0.90 11.48 15.40
N ILE A 57 -0.47 12.21 14.36
CA ILE A 57 -1.14 12.22 13.05
C ILE A 57 -1.20 10.81 12.48
N PHE A 58 -0.11 10.06 12.56
CA PHE A 58 -0.07 8.73 12.00
C PHE A 58 -0.94 7.73 12.78
N GLY A 59 -0.89 7.79 14.11
CA GLY A 59 -1.76 6.99 14.97
C GLY A 59 -3.24 7.25 14.68
N LEU A 60 -3.62 8.51 14.53
CA LEU A 60 -4.99 8.89 14.15
C LEU A 60 -5.35 8.38 12.75
N LEU A 61 -4.45 8.49 11.77
CA LEU A 61 -4.66 8.00 10.41
C LEU A 61 -4.83 6.47 10.38
N MET A 62 -4.06 5.73 11.16
CA MET A 62 -4.17 4.27 11.29
C MET A 62 -5.52 3.86 11.89
N VAL A 63 -5.93 4.52 12.96
CA VAL A 63 -7.24 4.29 13.60
C VAL A 63 -8.36 4.66 12.62
N ALA A 64 -8.27 5.79 11.94
CA ALA A 64 -9.23 6.21 10.93
C ALA A 64 -9.30 5.20 9.77
N ALA A 65 -8.18 4.69 9.28
CA ALA A 65 -8.14 3.65 8.24
C ALA A 65 -8.73 2.32 8.73
N SER A 66 -8.52 1.95 9.99
CA SER A 66 -9.13 0.77 10.61
C SER A 66 -10.65 0.91 10.72
N VAL A 67 -11.11 1.99 11.33
CA VAL A 67 -12.53 2.33 11.49
C VAL A 67 -13.19 2.43 10.14
N PHE A 68 -12.51 3.07 9.18
CA PHE A 68 -12.87 3.03 7.78
C PHE A 68 -13.06 1.57 7.41
N LEU A 69 -12.04 0.70 7.33
CA LEU A 69 -12.13 -0.73 6.96
C LEU A 69 -13.20 -1.58 7.69
N PHE A 70 -13.66 -1.21 8.89
CA PHE A 70 -14.79 -1.86 9.56
C PHE A 70 -16.17 -1.35 9.11
N LEU A 71 -16.37 -0.04 8.95
CA LEU A 71 -17.69 0.58 8.75
C LEU A 71 -18.39 0.27 7.41
N ARG A 72 -17.68 -0.27 6.41
CA ARG A 72 -18.26 -0.70 5.14
C ARG A 72 -17.71 -2.09 4.78
N PRO A 73 -18.42 -3.17 5.11
CA PRO A 73 -18.06 -4.50 4.66
C PRO A 73 -17.85 -4.45 3.15
N SER A 74 -16.64 -4.77 2.67
CA SER A 74 -16.37 -4.73 1.24
C SER A 74 -17.25 -5.79 0.59
N ASN A 75 -18.33 -5.34 -0.06
CA ASN A 75 -19.27 -6.18 -0.80
C ASN A 75 -18.69 -6.53 -2.18
N SER A 76 -17.36 -6.68 -2.26
CA SER A 76 -16.56 -6.89 -3.47
C SER A 76 -16.97 -8.12 -4.30
N GLU A 77 -17.84 -8.99 -3.77
CA GLU A 77 -18.42 -10.13 -4.47
C GLU A 77 -19.76 -9.84 -5.17
N LYS A 78 -20.42 -8.70 -4.92
CA LYS A 78 -21.65 -8.36 -5.64
C LYS A 78 -21.31 -7.87 -7.05
N LYS A 79 -21.58 -8.71 -8.05
CA LYS A 79 -21.72 -8.40 -9.49
C LYS A 79 -22.61 -7.16 -9.68
N THR A 80 -22.04 -5.96 -9.62
CA THR A 80 -22.71 -4.77 -10.14
C THR A 80 -22.22 -4.54 -11.56
N LEU A 81 -23.11 -4.80 -12.52
CA LEU A 81 -23.00 -4.31 -13.89
C LEU A 81 -22.68 -2.80 -13.83
N PRO A 82 -21.70 -2.28 -14.59
CA PRO A 82 -21.33 -0.88 -14.51
C PRO A 82 -22.48 -0.01 -15.01
N ARG A 83 -23.01 0.83 -14.12
CA ARG A 83 -23.86 1.96 -14.52
C ARG A 83 -22.94 2.96 -15.23
N GLU A 84 -23.16 3.17 -16.53
CA GLU A 84 -22.38 4.11 -17.35
C GLU A 84 -22.36 5.49 -16.70
N ARG A 85 -21.19 5.88 -16.18
CA ARG A 85 -20.83 7.27 -15.92
C ARG A 85 -19.59 7.55 -16.74
N SER A 86 -19.65 8.58 -17.58
CA SER A 86 -18.71 8.94 -18.65
C SER A 86 -17.20 9.00 -18.29
N HIS A 87 -16.83 9.05 -17.01
CA HIS A 87 -15.43 9.14 -16.54
C HIS A 87 -14.86 7.87 -15.89
N ARG A 88 -15.59 6.75 -15.87
CA ARG A 88 -15.14 5.51 -15.21
C ARG A 88 -14.43 4.57 -16.19
N VAL A 89 -13.21 4.16 -15.85
CA VAL A 89 -12.51 3.09 -16.57
C VAL A 89 -13.08 1.76 -16.12
N VAL A 90 -13.75 1.04 -17.02
CA VAL A 90 -14.20 -0.33 -16.80
C VAL A 90 -13.15 -1.28 -17.35
N LYS A 91 -12.57 -2.14 -16.51
CA LYS A 91 -11.54 -3.09 -16.90
C LYS A 91 -11.86 -4.47 -16.36
N THR A 92 -11.66 -5.48 -17.20
CA THR A 92 -11.76 -6.89 -16.80
C THR A 92 -10.37 -7.44 -16.57
N LEU A 93 -10.08 -7.92 -15.36
CA LEU A 93 -8.82 -8.58 -15.00
C LEU A 93 -9.09 -10.06 -14.75
N VAL A 94 -8.36 -10.92 -15.46
CA VAL A 94 -8.49 -12.37 -15.36
C VAL A 94 -7.28 -12.91 -14.60
N GLU A 95 -7.50 -13.48 -13.42
CA GLU A 95 -6.43 -14.12 -12.66
C GLU A 95 -5.96 -15.42 -13.33
N LYS A 96 -4.83 -15.97 -12.86
CA LYS A 96 -4.25 -17.22 -13.38
C LYS A 96 -5.17 -18.45 -13.20
N ASP A 97 -6.10 -18.41 -12.25
CA ASP A 97 -7.10 -19.46 -12.00
C ASP A 97 -8.39 -19.30 -12.82
N GLY A 98 -8.46 -18.28 -13.69
CA GLY A 98 -9.62 -17.99 -14.52
C GLY A 98 -10.68 -17.11 -13.85
N THR A 99 -10.47 -16.67 -12.60
CA THR A 99 -11.40 -15.72 -11.95
C THR A 99 -11.40 -14.36 -12.65
N VAL A 100 -12.59 -13.84 -12.93
CA VAL A 100 -12.80 -12.60 -13.68
C VAL A 100 -13.24 -11.49 -12.73
N HIS A 101 -12.48 -10.40 -12.69
CA HIS A 101 -12.77 -9.23 -11.89
C HIS A 101 -13.09 -8.03 -12.77
N HIS A 102 -14.26 -7.41 -12.56
CA HIS A 102 -14.61 -6.15 -13.18
C HIS A 102 -14.23 -4.99 -12.25
N LEU A 103 -13.27 -4.18 -12.68
CA LEU A 103 -12.85 -2.96 -12.02
C LEU A 103 -13.56 -1.77 -12.66
N SER A 104 -14.14 -0.88 -11.85
CA SER A 104 -14.67 0.40 -12.32
C SER A 104 -14.24 1.50 -11.37
N TYR A 105 -13.35 2.38 -11.85
CA TYR A 105 -12.80 3.45 -11.03
C TYR A 105 -12.59 4.75 -11.80
N ASP A 106 -12.49 5.86 -11.06
CA ASP A 106 -12.12 7.16 -11.59
C ASP A 106 -10.60 7.36 -11.45
N PRO A 107 -9.84 7.42 -12.56
CA PRO A 107 -8.40 7.56 -12.51
C PRO A 107 -7.92 8.85 -11.85
N ARG A 108 -8.70 9.95 -11.89
CA ARG A 108 -8.30 11.24 -11.32
C ARG A 108 -8.26 11.17 -9.80
N ILE A 109 -9.29 10.55 -9.22
CA ILE A 109 -9.37 10.28 -7.78
C ILE A 109 -8.21 9.36 -7.36
N GLY A 110 -7.93 8.33 -8.16
CA GLY A 110 -6.81 7.42 -7.93
C GLY A 110 -5.46 8.14 -7.92
N VAL A 111 -5.17 8.97 -8.92
CA VAL A 111 -3.94 9.77 -9.02
C VAL A 111 -3.77 10.70 -7.82
N ALA A 112 -4.81 11.48 -7.47
CA ALA A 112 -4.77 12.40 -6.34
C ALA A 112 -4.51 11.68 -5.00
N LEU A 113 -5.22 10.56 -4.78
CA LEU A 113 -5.04 9.74 -3.59
C LEU A 113 -3.66 9.09 -3.56
N SER A 114 -3.17 8.58 -4.69
CA SER A 114 -1.85 7.94 -4.75
C SER A 114 -0.72 8.94 -4.50
N PHE A 115 -0.84 10.19 -4.95
CA PHE A 115 0.08 11.27 -4.56
C PHE A 115 0.08 11.47 -3.05
N PHE A 116 -1.10 11.62 -2.43
CA PHE A 116 -1.21 11.83 -0.98
C PHE A 116 -0.71 10.63 -0.18
N VAL A 117 -1.04 9.41 -0.59
CA VAL A 117 -0.52 8.17 0.00
C VAL A 117 1.00 8.11 -0.16
N GLY A 118 1.53 8.50 -1.33
CA GLY A 118 2.97 8.63 -1.58
C GLY A 118 3.66 9.53 -0.56
N TYR A 119 3.13 10.75 -0.43
CA TYR A 119 3.58 11.77 0.52
C TYR A 119 3.58 11.27 1.96
N VAL A 120 2.40 10.89 2.46
CA VAL A 120 2.23 10.43 3.84
C VAL A 120 3.16 9.25 4.10
N SER A 121 3.20 8.27 3.21
CA SER A 121 3.91 7.03 3.51
C SER A 121 5.43 7.13 3.46
N SER A 122 5.98 7.99 2.59
CA SER A 122 7.42 8.23 2.54
C SER A 122 7.86 9.17 3.65
N ALA A 123 7.05 10.19 3.98
CA ALA A 123 7.28 11.01 5.16
C ALA A 123 7.36 10.12 6.41
N LEU A 124 6.46 9.13 6.50
CA LEU A 124 6.39 8.24 7.63
C LEU A 124 7.48 7.17 7.67
N GLY A 125 8.15 6.89 6.55
CA GLY A 125 9.13 5.81 6.43
C GLY A 125 8.53 4.40 6.57
N ILE A 126 7.21 4.25 6.41
CA ILE A 126 6.46 2.99 6.61
C ILE A 126 6.27 2.25 5.28
N GLY A 127 6.37 2.98 4.17
CA GLY A 127 6.18 2.45 2.83
C GLY A 127 4.73 2.04 2.56
N GLY A 128 4.03 2.90 1.82
CA GLY A 128 2.57 3.10 1.83
C GLY A 128 1.57 2.00 1.55
N GLY A 129 1.96 0.73 1.47
CA GLY A 129 1.03 -0.36 1.21
C GLY A 129 -0.15 -0.41 2.19
N ILE A 130 0.09 -0.07 3.46
CA ILE A 130 -0.93 -0.15 4.50
C ILE A 130 -2.09 0.83 4.27
N VAL A 131 -1.81 2.02 3.73
CA VAL A 131 -2.82 3.04 3.42
C VAL A 131 -3.35 2.87 1.99
N HIS A 132 -2.51 2.38 1.06
CA HIS A 132 -2.92 2.21 -0.33
C HIS A 132 -3.98 1.10 -0.51
N VAL A 133 -3.88 0.00 0.25
CA VAL A 133 -4.85 -1.11 0.20
C VAL A 133 -6.28 -0.65 0.51
N PRO A 134 -6.60 -0.01 1.66
CA PRO A 134 -7.96 0.42 1.96
C PRO A 134 -8.48 1.44 0.93
N VAL A 135 -7.60 2.30 0.41
CA VAL A 135 -7.95 3.24 -0.66
C VAL A 135 -8.38 2.51 -1.93
N LEU A 136 -7.57 1.55 -2.41
CA LEU A 136 -7.87 0.78 -3.61
C LEU A 136 -9.15 -0.03 -3.47
N VAL A 137 -9.33 -0.69 -2.33
CA VAL A 137 -10.51 -1.55 -2.10
C VAL A 137 -11.79 -0.73 -2.02
N ARG A 138 -11.77 0.43 -1.36
CA ARG A 138 -13.01 1.13 -0.99
C ARG A 138 -13.33 2.38 -1.79
N LEU A 139 -12.32 3.11 -2.22
CA LEU A 139 -12.53 4.33 -3.01
C LEU A 139 -12.51 3.98 -4.50
N LEU A 140 -11.67 3.01 -4.88
CA LEU A 140 -11.51 2.59 -6.27
C LEU A 140 -12.16 1.22 -6.58
N ASN A 141 -12.78 0.57 -5.59
CA ASN A 141 -13.52 -0.70 -5.73
C ASN A 141 -12.69 -1.85 -6.33
N PHE A 142 -11.38 -1.88 -6.06
CA PHE A 142 -10.54 -2.99 -6.47
C PHE A 142 -10.89 -4.24 -5.63
N PRO A 143 -10.98 -5.44 -6.24
CA PRO A 143 -11.05 -6.69 -5.51
C PRO A 143 -9.87 -6.79 -4.53
N VAL A 144 -10.11 -7.36 -3.35
CA VAL A 144 -9.12 -7.35 -2.25
C VAL A 144 -7.76 -7.87 -2.68
N HIS A 145 -7.72 -9.04 -3.34
CA HIS A 145 -6.47 -9.67 -3.77
C HIS A 145 -5.74 -8.86 -4.86
N VAL A 146 -6.49 -8.23 -5.77
CA VAL A 146 -5.93 -7.34 -6.81
C VAL A 146 -5.42 -6.04 -6.18
N ALA A 147 -6.15 -5.48 -5.21
CA ALA A 147 -5.75 -4.30 -4.46
C ALA A 147 -4.47 -4.56 -3.65
N THR A 148 -4.36 -5.70 -2.96
CA THR A 148 -3.15 -6.07 -2.22
C THR A 148 -1.95 -6.24 -3.16
N ALA A 149 -2.15 -6.92 -4.30
CA ALA A 149 -1.09 -7.11 -5.28
C ALA A 149 -0.63 -5.80 -5.94
N THR A 150 -1.59 -4.98 -6.39
CA THR A 150 -1.33 -3.70 -7.05
C THR A 150 -0.72 -2.69 -6.07
N SER A 151 -1.15 -2.67 -4.82
CA SER A 151 -0.54 -1.85 -3.77
C SER A 151 0.92 -2.22 -3.49
N HIS A 152 1.26 -3.52 -3.47
CA HIS A 152 2.65 -3.97 -3.31
C HIS A 152 3.53 -3.53 -4.48
N PHE A 153 2.97 -3.53 -5.70
CA PHE A 153 3.69 -3.06 -6.89
C PHE A 153 3.99 -1.56 -6.82
N ILE A 154 2.97 -0.76 -6.48
CA ILE A 154 3.15 0.68 -6.28
C ILE A 154 4.15 0.93 -5.14
N LEU A 155 4.04 0.15 -4.06
CA LEU A 155 4.90 0.24 -2.90
C LEU A 155 6.37 0.00 -3.24
N ALA A 156 6.67 -1.01 -4.06
CA ALA A 156 8.04 -1.30 -4.47
C ALA A 156 8.66 -0.09 -5.19
N ILE A 157 7.92 0.54 -6.10
CA ILE A 157 8.40 1.72 -6.84
C ILE A 157 8.63 2.90 -5.90
N MET A 158 7.64 3.27 -5.08
CA MET A 158 7.76 4.44 -4.20
C MET A 158 8.79 4.25 -3.08
N ALA A 159 8.94 3.02 -2.54
CA ALA A 159 9.90 2.72 -1.50
C ALA A 159 11.34 2.76 -2.04
N LEU A 160 11.54 2.35 -3.30
CA LEU A 160 12.81 2.55 -4.00
C LEU A 160 13.15 4.04 -4.12
N THR A 161 12.20 4.84 -4.59
CA THR A 161 12.38 6.30 -4.71
C THR A 161 12.72 6.94 -3.36
N GLY A 162 11.93 6.67 -2.31
CA GLY A 162 12.19 7.22 -0.98
C GLY A 162 13.52 6.76 -0.39
N THR A 163 13.90 5.50 -0.63
CA THR A 163 15.22 4.98 -0.22
C THR A 163 16.33 5.73 -0.92
N LEU A 164 16.23 5.94 -2.24
CA LEU A 164 17.24 6.66 -3.02
C LEU A 164 17.40 8.11 -2.54
N VAL A 165 16.29 8.80 -2.26
CA VAL A 165 16.33 10.16 -1.68
C VAL A 165 17.10 10.17 -0.34
N HIS A 166 16.84 9.22 0.56
CA HIS A 166 17.56 9.13 1.84
C HIS A 166 19.03 8.72 1.71
N VAL A 167 19.38 7.94 0.68
CA VAL A 167 20.77 7.61 0.35
C VAL A 167 21.51 8.85 -0.16
N VAL A 168 20.93 9.58 -1.11
CA VAL A 168 21.53 10.78 -1.70
C VAL A 168 21.67 11.90 -0.68
N THR A 169 20.72 12.06 0.24
CA THR A 169 20.78 13.04 1.33
C THR A 169 21.71 12.64 2.49
N GLY A 170 22.49 11.56 2.35
CA GLY A 170 23.50 11.13 3.34
C GLY A 170 22.95 10.50 4.62
N SER A 171 21.63 10.37 4.76
CA SER A 171 20.97 9.85 5.96
C SER A 171 21.08 8.32 6.14
N PHE A 172 21.69 7.61 5.18
CA PHE A 172 21.74 6.14 5.14
C PHE A 172 23.04 5.52 5.66
N SER A 173 24.07 6.32 5.92
CA SER A 173 25.47 5.87 6.11
C SER A 173 25.71 4.93 7.29
N GLN A 174 24.90 4.97 8.34
CA GLN A 174 25.11 4.16 9.56
C GLN A 174 24.18 2.93 9.67
N GLY A 175 23.26 2.74 8.71
CA GLY A 175 22.14 1.81 8.83
C GLY A 175 22.25 0.49 8.05
N VAL A 176 23.29 0.33 7.22
CA VAL A 176 23.39 -0.77 6.26
C VAL A 176 23.44 -2.13 6.96
N HIS A 177 24.22 -2.26 8.04
CA HIS A 177 24.39 -3.53 8.75
C HIS A 177 23.07 -4.08 9.33
N ARG A 178 22.16 -3.20 9.79
CA ARG A 178 20.83 -3.59 10.30
C ARG A 178 19.83 -3.82 9.18
N THR A 179 20.02 -3.17 8.04
CA THR A 179 19.10 -3.24 6.90
C THR A 179 19.12 -4.64 6.28
N ILE A 180 20.29 -5.26 6.14
CA ILE A 180 20.45 -6.58 5.51
C ILE A 180 19.64 -7.68 6.23
N PRO A 181 19.82 -7.95 7.54
CA PRO A 181 19.08 -9.02 8.21
C PRO A 181 17.57 -8.74 8.25
N LEU A 182 17.16 -7.48 8.42
CA LEU A 182 15.75 -7.08 8.36
C LEU A 182 15.15 -7.28 6.96
N ALA A 183 15.90 -6.95 5.91
CA ALA A 183 15.49 -7.16 4.53
C ALA A 183 15.32 -8.65 4.23
N VAL A 184 16.23 -9.51 4.67
CA VAL A 184 16.10 -10.98 4.51
C VAL A 184 14.84 -11.50 5.18
N GLY A 185 14.59 -11.12 6.44
CA GLY A 185 13.37 -11.50 7.16
C GLY A 185 12.10 -11.02 6.43
N ALA A 186 12.10 -9.78 5.94
CA ALA A 186 10.98 -9.21 5.22
C ALA A 186 10.78 -9.85 3.82
N LEU A 187 11.86 -10.21 3.11
CA LEU A 187 11.81 -10.93 1.84
C LEU A 187 11.09 -12.27 1.99
N LEU A 188 11.48 -13.05 3.00
CA LEU A 188 10.88 -14.36 3.31
C LEU A 188 9.43 -14.20 3.78
N GLY A 189 9.17 -13.25 4.69
CA GLY A 189 7.84 -12.92 5.17
C GLY A 189 6.88 -12.52 4.04
N ALA A 190 7.36 -11.74 3.07
CA ALA A 190 6.56 -11.33 1.90
C ALA A 190 6.16 -12.53 1.02
N GLN A 191 7.09 -13.45 0.75
CA GLN A 191 6.79 -14.66 -0.04
C GLN A 191 5.78 -15.56 0.68
N LEU A 192 6.01 -15.85 1.97
CA LEU A 192 5.13 -16.67 2.78
C LEU A 192 3.74 -16.03 2.92
N GLY A 193 3.69 -14.72 3.18
CA GLY A 193 2.45 -13.95 3.24
C GLY A 193 1.68 -13.98 1.92
N ALA A 194 2.36 -13.80 0.78
CA ALA A 194 1.75 -13.89 -0.54
C ALA A 194 1.20 -15.30 -0.81
N LEU A 195 1.92 -16.36 -0.44
CA LEU A 195 1.45 -17.74 -0.57
C LEU A 195 0.22 -18.02 0.31
N LEU A 196 0.25 -17.59 1.57
CA LEU A 196 -0.87 -17.78 2.51
C LEU A 196 -2.11 -16.99 2.07
N SER A 197 -1.92 -15.78 1.52
CA SER A 197 -3.02 -14.92 1.04
C SER A 197 -3.91 -15.62 0.00
N ARG A 198 -3.38 -16.61 -0.74
CA ARG A 198 -4.13 -17.38 -1.73
C ARG A 198 -5.20 -18.26 -1.10
N ARG A 199 -5.00 -18.71 0.14
CA ARG A 199 -5.91 -19.60 0.86
C ARG A 199 -6.89 -18.84 1.75
N VAL A 200 -6.71 -17.54 1.91
CA VAL A 200 -7.52 -16.69 2.80
C VAL A 200 -8.53 -15.89 1.98
N LYS A 201 -9.80 -15.95 2.38
CA LYS A 201 -10.87 -15.15 1.76
C LYS A 201 -10.63 -13.66 2.00
N GLY A 202 -10.95 -12.82 1.01
CA GLY A 202 -10.64 -11.38 1.04
C GLY A 202 -11.20 -10.64 2.26
N HIS A 203 -12.37 -11.05 2.76
CA HIS A 203 -12.97 -10.45 3.96
C HIS A 203 -12.13 -10.69 5.24
N TRP A 204 -11.43 -11.82 5.34
CA TRP A 204 -10.51 -12.09 6.45
C TRP A 204 -9.20 -11.31 6.31
N ILE A 205 -8.71 -11.11 5.08
CA ILE A 205 -7.55 -10.24 4.81
C ILE A 205 -7.84 -8.82 5.27
N ILE A 206 -9.01 -8.27 4.91
CA ILE A 206 -9.41 -6.91 5.31
C ILE A 206 -9.58 -6.80 6.82
N ARG A 207 -10.25 -7.76 7.47
CA ARG A 207 -10.44 -7.73 8.93
C ARG A 207 -9.11 -7.81 9.66
N GLY A 208 -8.21 -8.70 9.24
CA GLY A 208 -6.86 -8.80 9.80
C GLY A 208 -6.07 -7.50 9.63
N LEU A 209 -6.13 -6.89 8.45
CA LEU A 209 -5.54 -5.58 8.20
C LEU A 209 -6.12 -4.53 9.15
N ALA A 210 -7.45 -4.41 9.24
CA ALA A 210 -8.12 -3.43 10.09
C ALA A 210 -7.72 -3.57 11.56
N VAL A 211 -7.68 -4.80 12.09
CA VAL A 211 -7.23 -5.07 13.46
C VAL A 211 -5.78 -4.66 13.66
N ALA A 212 -4.89 -5.00 12.72
CA ALA A 212 -3.50 -4.58 12.77
C ALA A 212 -3.36 -3.05 12.76
N LEU A 213 -4.18 -2.33 11.97
CA LEU A 213 -4.15 -0.87 11.91
C LEU A 213 -4.63 -0.24 13.20
N ALA A 214 -5.71 -0.75 13.79
CA ALA A 214 -6.19 -0.28 15.08
C ALA A 214 -5.13 -0.48 16.16
N PHE A 215 -4.53 -1.66 16.22
CA PHE A 215 -3.49 -1.98 17.20
C PHE A 215 -2.29 -1.04 17.09
N VAL A 216 -1.72 -0.89 15.88
CA VAL A 216 -0.58 -0.01 15.64
C VAL A 216 -0.95 1.45 15.91
N GLY A 217 -2.13 1.89 15.45
CA GLY A 217 -2.61 3.24 15.62
C GLY A 217 -2.79 3.65 17.09
N ILE A 218 -3.46 2.80 17.87
CA ILE A 218 -3.65 3.01 19.32
C ILE A 218 -2.30 3.02 20.02
N ARG A 219 -1.41 2.06 19.71
CA ARG A 219 -0.08 2.01 20.32
C ARG A 219 0.72 3.28 20.05
N LEU A 220 0.67 3.83 18.85
CA LEU A 220 1.34 5.09 18.53
C LEU A 220 0.78 6.27 19.30
N LEU A 221 -0.55 6.37 19.43
CA LEU A 221 -1.19 7.43 20.20
C LEU A 221 -0.84 7.37 21.70
N THR A 222 -0.64 6.17 22.26
CA THR A 222 -0.21 6.01 23.66
C THR A 222 1.25 6.39 23.91
N LEU A 223 2.05 6.51 22.85
CA LEU A 223 3.49 6.83 22.92
C LEU A 223 3.78 8.33 22.65
N VAL A 224 2.75 9.12 22.34
CA VAL A 224 2.84 10.58 22.09
C VAL A 224 2.76 11.35 23.40
#